data_AF-A0A355G299-F1
#
_entry.id   AF-A0A355G299-F1
#
_cell.length_a   1.000
_cell.length_b   1.000
_cell.length_c   1.000
_cell.angle_alpha   90.00
_cell.angle_beta   90.00
_cell.angle_gamma   90.00
#
_symmetry.space_group_name_H-M   'P 1'
#
loop_
_entity.id
_entity.type
_entity.pdbx_description
1 polymer ?
#
loop_
_entity_poly.entity_id
_entity_poly.type
_entity_poly.pdbx_seq_one_letter_code
_entity_poly.pdbx_strand_id
1 'polypeptide(L)'
;MTKSMKKSVRIFQKKYRLNAINRDALLSVFREQGYTLIPFHAAHNQADVAQVIENLNLMELVSVSNGFTFVNERFRLVFVNEDLSDEEQLIVLAHEEGHIFLQHIQSQSILGQDVMQEHEANEFAHFLLHPSGSEKGKRWIALHKKAVCVMAACLMLVAIGTSAFVLTTKADSYYGNFYITETGKKYHKKDCIYVKNKKNIHRMTKEEFESGEYDACKVCLPDK
;
A
#
# COMPACT_ATOMS: atom_id res chain seq x y z
N MET A 1 5.31 -21.44 12.48
CA MET A 1 6.13 -21.13 11.27
C MET A 1 5.59 -19.96 10.45
N THR A 2 4.34 -19.98 9.98
CA THR A 2 3.77 -18.96 9.05
C THR A 2 4.04 -17.48 9.37
N LYS A 3 3.90 -17.03 10.63
CA LYS A 3 4.23 -15.65 11.03
C LYS A 3 5.72 -15.33 10.89
N SER A 4 6.59 -16.32 11.12
CA SER A 4 8.03 -16.21 10.93
C SER A 4 8.36 -16.11 9.44
N MET A 5 7.76 -16.95 8.60
CA MET A 5 8.06 -16.97 7.17
C MET A 5 7.66 -15.66 6.45
N LYS A 6 6.47 -15.12 6.76
CA LYS A 6 6.06 -13.79 6.26
C LYS A 6 7.03 -12.69 6.68
N LYS A 7 7.66 -12.80 7.85
CA LYS A 7 8.69 -11.85 8.29
C LYS A 7 9.95 -12.01 7.45
N SER A 8 10.41 -13.24 7.20
CA SER A 8 11.56 -13.52 6.33
C SER A 8 11.37 -12.97 4.93
N VAL A 9 10.21 -13.19 4.29
CA VAL A 9 9.89 -12.65 2.96
C VAL A 9 9.92 -11.12 2.95
N ARG A 10 9.43 -10.45 4.00
CA ARG A 10 9.50 -8.97 4.10
C ARG A 10 10.93 -8.48 4.26
N ILE A 11 11.78 -9.20 5.02
CA ILE A 11 13.20 -8.87 5.16
C ILE A 11 13.89 -9.02 3.82
N PHE A 12 13.64 -10.13 3.11
CA PHE A 12 14.14 -10.39 1.75
C PHE A 12 13.76 -9.25 0.79
N GLN A 13 12.47 -8.95 0.66
CA GLN A 13 11.97 -7.88 -0.22
C GLN A 13 12.57 -6.51 0.13
N LYS A 14 12.75 -6.21 1.42
CA LYS A 14 13.36 -4.94 1.86
C LYS A 14 14.86 -4.91 1.55
N LYS A 15 15.57 -6.01 1.77
CA LYS A 15 17.02 -6.14 1.54
C LYS A 15 17.35 -5.83 0.09
N TYR A 16 16.62 -6.45 -0.85
CA TYR A 16 16.84 -6.31 -2.29
C TYR A 16 15.91 -5.29 -2.97
N ARG A 17 15.19 -4.47 -2.18
CA ARG A 17 14.34 -3.36 -2.66
C ARG A 17 13.33 -3.78 -3.74
N LEU A 18 12.73 -4.95 -3.58
CA LEU A 18 11.81 -5.55 -4.55
C LEU A 18 10.40 -4.94 -4.45
N ASN A 19 9.98 -4.23 -5.50
CA ASN A 19 8.64 -3.64 -5.60
C ASN A 19 7.63 -4.59 -6.28
N ALA A 20 8.10 -5.36 -7.26
CA ALA A 20 7.37 -6.41 -7.94
C ALA A 20 8.23 -7.68 -7.96
N ILE A 21 7.57 -8.84 -7.96
CA ILE A 21 8.26 -10.13 -8.08
C ILE A 21 7.98 -10.66 -9.48
N ASN A 22 9.04 -10.81 -10.26
CA ASN A 22 9.06 -11.40 -11.60
C ASN A 22 10.44 -12.03 -11.84
N ARG A 23 10.60 -12.70 -12.99
CA ARG A 23 11.84 -13.41 -13.33
C ARG A 23 13.05 -12.48 -13.26
N ASP A 24 13.02 -11.35 -13.97
CA ASP A 24 14.14 -10.40 -14.00
C ASP A 24 14.53 -9.87 -12.62
N ALA A 25 13.54 -9.63 -11.75
CA ALA A 25 13.77 -9.21 -10.39
C ALA A 25 14.53 -10.28 -9.60
N LEU A 26 14.13 -11.56 -9.67
CA LEU A 26 14.87 -12.64 -9.01
C LEU A 26 16.24 -12.87 -9.62
N LEU A 27 16.38 -12.75 -10.95
CA LEU A 27 17.69 -12.83 -11.62
C LEU A 27 18.66 -11.75 -11.11
N SER A 28 18.16 -10.53 -10.89
CA SER A 28 18.97 -9.46 -10.32
C SER A 28 19.41 -9.76 -8.88
N VAL A 29 18.57 -10.42 -8.10
CA VAL A 29 18.85 -10.81 -6.71
C VAL A 29 19.92 -11.89 -6.65
N PHE A 30 19.78 -12.96 -7.45
CA PHE A 30 20.81 -14.00 -7.54
C PHE A 30 22.18 -13.42 -7.89
N ARG A 31 22.24 -12.51 -8.87
CA ARG A 31 23.48 -11.81 -9.25
C ARG A 31 24.04 -10.96 -8.12
N GLU A 32 23.20 -10.22 -7.39
CA GLU A 32 23.62 -9.45 -6.21
C GLU A 32 24.18 -10.34 -5.10
N GLN A 33 23.69 -11.57 -4.97
CA GLN A 33 24.19 -12.58 -4.04
C GLN A 33 25.42 -13.35 -4.56
N GLY A 34 25.90 -13.05 -5.78
CA GLY A 34 27.05 -13.68 -6.40
C GLY A 34 26.76 -15.03 -7.04
N TYR A 35 25.50 -15.34 -7.36
CA TYR A 35 25.11 -16.53 -8.11
C TYR A 35 25.06 -16.25 -9.61
N THR A 36 25.51 -17.24 -10.38
CA THR A 36 25.35 -17.27 -11.82
C THR A 36 24.18 -18.18 -12.17
N LEU A 37 23.22 -17.66 -12.93
CA LEU A 37 22.11 -18.46 -13.41
C LEU A 37 22.55 -19.25 -14.65
N ILE A 38 22.31 -20.56 -14.64
CA ILE A 38 22.59 -21.46 -15.76
C ILE A 38 21.25 -22.05 -16.25
N PRO A 39 20.70 -21.53 -17.37
CA PRO A 39 19.57 -22.19 -18.01
C PRO A 39 19.98 -23.56 -18.52
N PHE A 40 19.10 -24.56 -18.37
CA PHE A 40 19.31 -25.89 -18.94
C PHE A 40 18.02 -26.45 -19.54
N HIS A 41 18.15 -27.42 -20.43
CA HIS A 41 17.05 -28.24 -20.94
C HIS A 41 17.23 -29.68 -20.46
N ALA A 42 16.13 -30.40 -20.26
CA ALA A 42 16.18 -31.78 -19.78
C ALA A 42 16.75 -32.74 -20.85
N ALA A 43 16.53 -32.44 -22.13
CA ALA A 43 16.89 -33.33 -23.24
C ALA A 43 18.23 -32.98 -23.91
N HIS A 44 18.49 -31.70 -24.19
CA HIS A 44 19.68 -31.29 -24.93
C HIS A 44 20.12 -29.87 -24.60
N ASN A 45 21.36 -29.72 -24.15
CA ASN A 45 21.96 -28.45 -23.74
C ASN A 45 22.99 -27.97 -24.76
N GLN A 46 23.22 -26.64 -24.80
CA GLN A 46 24.35 -26.06 -25.52
C GLN A 46 25.69 -26.60 -24.99
N ALA A 47 26.71 -26.61 -25.83
CA ALA A 47 27.99 -27.29 -25.55
C ALA A 47 28.67 -26.79 -24.26
N ASP A 48 28.59 -25.50 -23.99
CA ASP A 48 29.13 -24.87 -22.77
C ASP A 48 28.38 -25.31 -21.51
N VAL A 49 27.05 -25.28 -21.53
CA VAL A 49 26.19 -25.73 -20.42
C VAL A 49 26.36 -27.23 -20.17
N ALA A 50 26.37 -28.03 -21.23
CA ALA A 50 26.59 -29.47 -21.16
C ALA A 50 27.94 -29.80 -20.50
N GLN A 51 29.01 -29.08 -20.89
CA GLN A 51 30.34 -29.25 -20.31
C GLN A 51 30.37 -28.86 -18.82
N VAL A 52 29.65 -27.82 -18.41
CA VAL A 52 29.52 -27.46 -16.99
C VAL A 52 28.81 -28.57 -16.20
N ILE A 53 27.70 -29.09 -16.71
CA ILE A 53 26.93 -30.17 -16.06
C ILE A 53 27.79 -31.43 -15.92
N GLU A 54 28.52 -31.82 -16.97
CA GLU A 54 29.40 -33.00 -16.96
C GLU A 54 30.56 -32.82 -15.97
N ASN A 55 31.29 -31.70 -16.06
CA ASN A 55 32.45 -31.44 -15.20
C ASN A 55 32.10 -31.32 -13.71
N LEU A 56 30.86 -30.91 -13.40
CA LEU A 56 30.36 -30.82 -12.02
C LEU A 56 29.58 -32.07 -11.59
N ASN A 57 29.47 -33.08 -12.46
CA ASN A 57 28.73 -34.33 -12.24
C ASN A 57 27.26 -34.10 -11.83
N LEU A 58 26.57 -33.21 -12.55
CA LEU A 58 25.19 -32.78 -12.25
C LEU A 58 24.12 -33.45 -13.14
N MET A 59 24.50 -34.46 -13.93
CA MET A 59 23.62 -35.10 -14.92
C MET A 59 22.34 -35.69 -14.29
N GLU A 60 22.45 -36.32 -13.12
CA GLU A 60 21.30 -36.88 -12.41
C GLU A 60 20.32 -35.78 -11.99
N LEU A 61 20.82 -34.70 -11.37
CA LEU A 61 20.01 -33.57 -10.91
C LEU A 61 19.27 -32.88 -12.06
N VAL A 62 19.94 -32.70 -13.20
CA VAL A 62 19.34 -32.15 -14.42
C VAL A 62 18.20 -33.03 -14.95
N SER A 63 18.28 -34.35 -14.79
CA SER A 63 17.25 -35.27 -15.29
C SER A 63 16.00 -35.37 -14.40
N VAL A 64 16.11 -35.03 -13.11
CA VAL A 64 15.02 -35.22 -12.13
C VAL A 64 14.47 -33.92 -11.56
N SER A 65 15.17 -32.79 -11.72
CA SER A 65 14.77 -31.51 -11.15
C SER A 65 14.41 -30.47 -12.20
N ASN A 66 13.53 -29.56 -11.80
CA ASN A 66 13.13 -28.37 -12.57
C ASN A 66 14.01 -27.15 -12.29
N GLY A 67 14.78 -27.19 -11.20
CA GLY A 67 15.78 -26.21 -10.83
C GLY A 67 16.52 -26.67 -9.59
N PHE A 68 17.73 -26.16 -9.39
CA PHE A 68 18.52 -26.49 -8.20
C PHE A 68 19.68 -25.51 -8.03
N THR A 69 20.10 -25.33 -6.79
CA THR A 69 21.25 -24.50 -6.43
C THR A 69 22.48 -25.38 -6.19
N PHE A 70 23.59 -25.03 -6.83
CA PHE A 70 24.88 -25.68 -6.65
C PHE A 70 25.91 -24.70 -6.08
N VAL A 71 26.52 -25.05 -4.95
CA VAL A 71 27.57 -24.24 -4.31
C VAL A 71 28.76 -25.09 -3.94
N ASN A 72 29.95 -24.65 -4.34
CA ASN A 72 31.23 -25.16 -3.85
C ASN A 72 32.20 -24.00 -3.57
N GLU A 73 33.47 -24.30 -3.31
CA GLU A 73 34.49 -23.27 -3.02
C GLU A 73 34.71 -22.24 -4.14
N ARG A 74 34.38 -22.60 -5.39
CA ARG A 74 34.67 -21.80 -6.59
C ARG A 74 33.42 -21.25 -7.28
N PHE A 75 32.31 -21.96 -7.19
CA PHE A 75 31.12 -21.70 -7.99
C PHE A 75 29.88 -21.58 -7.11
N ARG A 76 29.03 -20.63 -7.47
CA ARG A 76 27.69 -20.41 -6.93
C ARG A 76 26.76 -20.33 -8.12
N LEU A 77 26.06 -21.43 -8.40
CA LEU A 77 25.26 -21.59 -9.61
C LEU A 77 23.81 -21.87 -9.21
N VAL A 78 22.88 -21.31 -9.97
CA VAL A 78 21.46 -21.66 -9.89
C VAL A 78 21.05 -22.15 -11.26
N PHE A 79 20.64 -23.42 -11.32
CA PHE A 79 20.16 -24.06 -12.53
C PHE A 79 18.64 -23.93 -12.61
N VAL A 80 18.12 -23.61 -13.80
CA VAL A 80 16.68 -23.53 -14.06
C VAL A 80 16.35 -24.18 -15.40
N ASN A 81 15.31 -25.01 -15.41
CA ASN A 81 14.86 -25.67 -16.63
C ASN A 81 14.14 -24.68 -17.56
N GLU A 82 14.68 -24.45 -18.76
CA GLU A 82 14.10 -23.57 -19.78
C GLU A 82 12.93 -24.20 -20.54
N ASP A 83 12.70 -25.52 -20.39
CA ASP A 83 11.53 -26.19 -20.97
C ASP A 83 10.22 -25.79 -20.26
N LEU A 84 10.30 -25.12 -19.11
CA LEU A 84 9.18 -24.66 -18.31
C LEU A 84 8.62 -23.31 -18.79
N SER A 85 7.33 -23.09 -18.55
CA SER A 85 6.70 -21.78 -18.77
C SER A 85 7.30 -20.69 -17.87
N ASP A 86 7.14 -19.42 -18.26
CA ASP A 86 7.63 -18.27 -17.47
C ASP A 86 7.09 -18.27 -16.03
N GLU A 87 5.85 -18.70 -15.82
CA GLU A 87 5.23 -18.79 -14.50
C GLU A 87 5.84 -19.91 -13.66
N GLU A 88 6.07 -21.08 -14.26
CA GLU A 88 6.73 -22.21 -13.60
C GLU A 88 8.19 -21.90 -13.26
N GLN A 89 8.93 -21.29 -14.19
CA GLN A 89 10.30 -20.82 -13.92
C GLN A 89 10.32 -19.82 -12.76
N LEU A 90 9.36 -18.89 -12.70
CA LEU A 90 9.28 -17.95 -11.59
C LEU A 90 9.05 -18.64 -10.24
N ILE A 91 8.21 -19.68 -10.21
CA ILE A 91 7.97 -20.50 -9.02
C ILE A 91 9.25 -21.23 -8.58
N VAL A 92 9.92 -21.88 -9.52
CA VAL A 92 11.19 -22.59 -9.27
C VAL A 92 12.25 -21.63 -8.74
N LEU A 93 12.45 -20.48 -9.39
CA LEU A 93 13.42 -19.48 -8.95
C LEU A 93 13.08 -18.92 -7.56
N ALA A 94 11.80 -18.71 -7.24
CA ALA A 94 11.39 -18.27 -5.91
C ALA A 94 11.67 -19.34 -4.83
N HIS A 95 11.57 -20.61 -5.18
CA HIS A 95 11.90 -21.74 -4.32
C HIS A 95 13.41 -21.84 -4.07
N GLU A 96 14.23 -21.78 -5.13
CA GLU A 96 15.70 -21.74 -5.01
C GLU A 96 16.18 -20.55 -4.17
N GLU A 97 15.56 -19.37 -4.35
CA GLU A 97 15.84 -18.21 -3.51
C GLU A 97 15.48 -18.46 -2.04
N GLY A 98 14.45 -19.25 -1.78
CA GLY A 98 14.12 -19.74 -0.44
C GLY A 98 15.27 -20.51 0.19
N HIS A 99 15.85 -21.46 -0.54
CA HIS A 99 17.03 -22.20 -0.08
C HIS A 99 18.24 -21.28 0.19
N ILE A 100 18.52 -20.35 -0.73
CA ILE A 100 19.67 -19.45 -0.60
C ILE A 100 19.48 -18.48 0.58
N PHE A 101 18.31 -17.85 0.67
CA PHE A 101 18.05 -16.82 1.66
C PHE A 101 17.91 -17.38 3.09
N LEU A 102 17.30 -18.56 3.23
CA LEU A 102 17.16 -19.25 4.51
C LEU A 102 18.41 -20.06 4.88
N GLN A 103 19.45 -20.03 4.05
CA GLN A 103 20.74 -20.71 4.29
C GLN A 103 20.62 -22.23 4.37
N HIS A 104 19.73 -22.82 3.56
CA HIS A 104 19.59 -24.27 3.42
C HIS A 104 20.72 -24.91 2.57
N ILE A 105 21.85 -24.22 2.42
CA ILE A 105 22.95 -24.65 1.56
C ILE A 105 23.87 -25.57 2.35
N GLN A 106 23.58 -26.86 2.33
CA GLN A 106 24.58 -27.87 2.67
C GLN A 106 25.47 -28.13 1.46
N SER A 107 26.73 -28.49 1.70
CA SER A 107 27.83 -28.59 0.71
C SER A 107 27.57 -29.56 -0.46
N GLN A 108 26.45 -30.29 -0.43
CA GLN A 108 25.93 -31.17 -1.46
C GLN A 108 24.41 -31.27 -1.24
N SER A 109 23.66 -30.17 -1.31
CA SER A 109 22.20 -30.23 -1.20
C SER A 109 21.61 -30.89 -2.45
N ILE A 110 21.73 -32.21 -2.46
CA ILE A 110 20.90 -33.11 -3.23
C ILE A 110 19.47 -32.85 -2.71
N LEU A 111 18.59 -32.50 -3.64
CA LEU A 111 17.14 -32.46 -3.49
C LEU A 111 16.65 -33.36 -2.33
N GLY A 112 16.00 -32.80 -1.31
CA GLY A 112 15.17 -33.59 -0.39
C GLY A 112 15.84 -34.35 0.77
N GLN A 113 17.06 -34.01 1.22
CA GLN A 113 17.59 -34.63 2.46
C GLN A 113 16.90 -34.13 3.74
N ASP A 114 16.43 -32.89 3.77
CA ASP A 114 15.72 -32.32 4.93
C ASP A 114 14.33 -31.83 4.52
N VAL A 115 13.32 -32.65 4.84
CA VAL A 115 11.89 -32.39 4.59
C VAL A 115 11.46 -31.02 5.15
N MET A 116 12.07 -30.56 6.25
CA MET A 116 11.74 -29.27 6.83
C MET A 116 12.27 -28.11 5.99
N GLN A 117 13.50 -28.22 5.47
CA GLN A 117 14.10 -27.19 4.61
C GLN A 117 13.35 -27.04 3.29
N GLU A 118 12.95 -28.16 2.69
CA GLU A 118 12.10 -28.20 1.49
C GLU A 118 10.73 -27.55 1.76
N HIS A 119 10.12 -27.87 2.91
CA HIS A 119 8.85 -27.26 3.30
C HIS A 119 9.00 -25.74 3.51
N GLU A 120 10.08 -25.30 4.15
CA GLU A 120 10.37 -23.89 4.40
C GLU A 120 10.66 -23.11 3.10
N ALA A 121 11.41 -23.68 2.16
CA ALA A 121 11.65 -23.07 0.85
C ALA A 121 10.33 -22.93 0.05
N ASN A 122 9.47 -23.95 0.10
CA ASN A 122 8.13 -23.90 -0.50
C ASN A 122 7.23 -22.82 0.16
N GLU A 123 7.21 -22.73 1.50
CA GLU A 123 6.46 -21.67 2.19
C GLU A 123 7.00 -20.28 1.82
N PHE A 124 8.32 -20.13 1.71
CA PHE A 124 8.97 -18.89 1.32
C PHE A 124 8.53 -18.45 -0.08
N ALA A 125 8.63 -19.34 -1.07
CA ALA A 125 8.21 -19.08 -2.45
C ALA A 125 6.73 -18.69 -2.52
N HIS A 126 5.86 -19.44 -1.83
CA HIS A 126 4.43 -19.17 -1.77
C HIS A 126 4.13 -17.76 -1.23
N PHE A 127 4.73 -17.37 -0.09
CA PHE A 127 4.50 -16.03 0.46
C PHE A 127 5.16 -14.91 -0.35
N LEU A 128 6.24 -15.20 -1.07
CA LEU A 128 6.91 -14.23 -1.95
C LEU A 128 6.05 -13.91 -3.18
N LEU A 129 5.47 -14.94 -3.81
CA LEU A 129 4.68 -14.83 -5.04
C LEU A 129 3.22 -14.44 -4.79
N HIS A 130 2.66 -14.82 -3.63
CA HIS A 130 1.27 -14.54 -3.27
C HIS A 130 1.19 -13.62 -2.03
N PRO A 131 1.56 -12.32 -2.16
CA PRO A 131 1.42 -11.37 -1.06
C PRO A 131 -0.06 -11.20 -0.69
N SER A 132 -0.33 -11.09 0.60
CA SER A 132 -1.70 -10.92 1.09
C SER A 132 -2.33 -9.62 0.58
N GLY A 133 -3.66 -9.55 0.51
CA GLY A 133 -4.37 -8.34 0.07
C GLY A 133 -3.96 -7.08 0.86
N SER A 134 -3.68 -7.23 2.16
CA SER A 134 -3.16 -6.15 3.00
C SER A 134 -1.76 -5.65 2.58
N GLU A 135 -0.90 -6.54 2.09
CA GLU A 135 0.44 -6.21 1.60
C GLU A 135 0.40 -5.56 0.22
N LYS A 136 -0.52 -6.00 -0.65
CA LYS A 136 -0.81 -5.32 -1.92
C LYS A 136 -1.26 -3.88 -1.68
N GLY A 137 -2.19 -3.66 -0.74
CA GLY A 137 -2.66 -2.33 -0.35
C GLY A 137 -1.54 -1.45 0.21
N LYS A 138 -0.71 -1.97 1.13
CA LYS A 138 0.44 -1.24 1.67
C LYS A 138 1.46 -0.86 0.59
N ARG A 139 1.78 -1.77 -0.34
CA ARG A 139 2.67 -1.50 -1.47
C ARG A 139 2.10 -0.40 -2.37
N TRP A 140 0.81 -0.45 -2.69
CA TRP A 140 0.15 0.58 -3.49
C TRP A 140 0.25 1.96 -2.82
N ILE A 141 -0.05 2.05 -1.52
CA ILE A 141 0.09 3.29 -0.74
C ILE A 141 1.54 3.77 -0.74
N ALA A 142 2.52 2.88 -0.57
CA ALA A 142 3.94 3.26 -0.57
C ALA A 142 4.38 3.83 -1.93
N LEU A 143 3.94 3.22 -3.03
CA LEU A 143 4.19 3.69 -4.39
C LEU A 143 3.52 5.06 -4.64
N HIS A 144 2.30 5.25 -4.13
CA HIS A 144 1.47 6.43 -4.37
C HIS A 144 1.49 7.42 -3.20
N LYS A 145 2.54 7.37 -2.35
CA LYS A 145 2.58 8.10 -1.07
C LYS A 145 2.29 9.60 -1.22
N LYS A 146 2.81 10.22 -2.28
CA LYS A 146 2.61 11.65 -2.56
C LYS A 146 1.14 11.95 -2.88
N ALA A 147 0.53 11.15 -3.76
CA ALA A 147 -0.88 11.31 -4.12
C ALA A 147 -1.80 11.09 -2.92
N VAL A 148 -1.51 10.08 -2.09
CA VAL A 148 -2.25 9.80 -0.85
C VAL A 148 -2.16 10.98 0.13
N CYS A 149 -0.97 11.55 0.33
CA CYS A 149 -0.80 12.71 1.21
C CYS A 149 -1.56 13.95 0.70
N VAL A 150 -1.53 14.22 -0.62
CA VAL A 150 -2.28 15.34 -1.21
C VAL A 150 -3.77 15.14 -1.04
N MET A 151 -4.29 13.94 -1.34
CA MET A 151 -5.70 13.61 -1.15
C MET A 151 -6.14 13.77 0.30
N ALA A 152 -5.33 13.32 1.26
CA ALA A 152 -5.63 13.47 2.69
C ALA A 152 -5.66 14.95 3.11
N ALA A 153 -4.73 15.78 2.61
CA ALA A 153 -4.73 17.22 2.87
C ALA A 153 -5.97 17.90 2.28
N CYS A 154 -6.36 17.57 1.04
CA CYS A 154 -7.58 18.08 0.42
C CYS A 154 -8.83 17.70 1.22
N LEU A 155 -8.95 16.44 1.66
CA LEU A 155 -10.08 15.99 2.48
C LEU A 155 -10.15 16.73 3.83
N MET A 156 -9.00 16.99 4.46
CA MET A 156 -8.96 17.82 5.68
C MET A 156 -9.44 19.24 5.42
N LEU A 157 -9.01 19.87 4.33
CA LEU A 157 -9.47 21.22 3.97
C LEU A 157 -10.97 21.27 3.72
N VAL A 158 -11.53 20.25 3.05
CA VAL A 158 -12.98 20.12 2.83
C VAL A 158 -13.70 19.91 4.17
N ALA A 159 -13.19 19.06 5.06
CA ALA A 159 -13.78 18.85 6.39
C ALA A 159 -13.76 20.13 7.25
N ILE A 160 -12.68 20.91 7.20
CA ILE A 160 -12.60 22.21 7.87
C ILE A 160 -13.58 23.20 7.27
N GLY A 161 -13.63 23.30 5.94
CA GLY A 161 -14.55 24.20 5.23
C GLY A 161 -16.02 23.89 5.51
N THR A 162 -16.40 22.60 5.46
CA THR A 162 -17.77 22.15 5.79
C THR A 162 -18.12 22.43 7.25
N SER A 163 -17.20 22.20 8.19
CA SER A 163 -17.41 22.51 9.61
C SER A 163 -17.59 24.00 9.85
N ALA A 164 -16.75 24.84 9.25
CA ALA A 164 -16.88 26.30 9.31
C ALA A 164 -18.20 26.79 8.69
N PHE A 165 -18.62 26.20 7.58
CA PHE A 165 -19.90 26.50 6.95
C PHE A 165 -21.10 26.11 7.84
N VAL A 166 -21.06 24.95 8.49
CA VAL A 166 -22.10 24.54 9.44
C VAL A 166 -22.13 25.45 10.67
N LEU A 167 -20.98 25.89 11.18
CA LEU A 167 -20.92 26.80 12.33
C LEU A 167 -21.46 28.19 11.99
N THR A 168 -21.09 28.74 10.83
CA THR A 168 -21.60 30.04 10.36
C THR A 168 -23.11 30.02 10.13
N THR A 169 -23.62 29.00 9.43
CA THR A 169 -25.07 28.83 9.23
C THR A 169 -25.84 28.61 10.54
N LYS A 170 -25.27 27.89 11.52
CA LYS A 170 -25.87 27.78 12.86
C LYS A 170 -25.88 29.11 13.60
N ALA A 171 -24.77 29.85 13.59
CA ALA A 171 -24.70 31.17 14.23
C ALA A 171 -25.75 32.12 13.62
N ASP A 172 -25.89 32.12 12.30
CA ASP A 172 -26.92 32.88 11.59
C ASP A 172 -28.35 32.49 12.00
N SER A 173 -28.58 31.21 12.29
CA SER A 173 -29.90 30.72 12.73
C SER A 173 -30.20 31.03 14.21
N TYR A 174 -29.19 31.04 15.08
CA TYR A 174 -29.36 31.17 16.53
C TYR A 174 -29.79 32.58 16.94
N TYR A 175 -29.19 33.62 16.37
CA TYR A 175 -29.58 35.01 16.64
C TYR A 175 -30.85 35.44 15.90
N GLY A 176 -31.42 34.56 15.07
CA GLY A 176 -32.64 34.82 14.31
C GLY A 176 -32.43 35.83 13.18
N ASN A 177 -33.23 35.72 12.12
CA ASN A 177 -33.28 36.73 11.07
C ASN A 177 -34.10 37.94 11.53
N PHE A 178 -33.59 38.65 12.55
CA PHE A 178 -34.18 39.89 13.04
C PHE A 178 -33.59 41.11 12.32
N TYR A 179 -34.43 42.11 12.15
CA TYR A 179 -34.12 43.35 11.44
C TYR A 179 -34.49 44.53 12.33
N ILE A 180 -33.63 45.53 12.34
CA ILE A 180 -33.86 46.80 13.01
C ILE A 180 -33.87 47.93 11.97
N THR A 181 -34.59 49.01 12.28
CA THR A 181 -34.52 50.25 11.50
C THR A 181 -33.47 51.16 12.10
N GLU A 182 -32.76 51.95 11.29
CA GLU A 182 -31.67 52.85 11.73
C GLU A 182 -32.02 53.76 12.93
N THR A 183 -33.30 54.12 13.08
CA THR A 183 -33.79 55.02 14.15
C THR A 183 -34.66 54.32 15.21
N GLY A 184 -34.88 53.02 15.08
CA GLY A 184 -35.85 52.29 15.89
C GLY A 184 -35.19 51.47 17.00
N LYS A 185 -35.82 51.42 18.17
CA LYS A 185 -35.36 50.63 19.33
C LYS A 185 -35.98 49.23 19.41
N LYS A 186 -36.59 48.75 18.33
CA LYS A 186 -37.27 47.44 18.31
C LYS A 186 -36.74 46.57 17.19
N TYR A 187 -36.60 45.28 17.47
CA TYR A 187 -36.23 44.28 16.46
C TYR A 187 -37.45 43.49 15.97
N HIS A 188 -37.43 43.17 14.68
CA HIS A 188 -38.57 42.66 13.93
C HIS A 188 -38.21 41.43 13.09
N LYS A 189 -39.18 40.56 12.78
CA LYS A 189 -39.03 39.58 11.69
C LYS A 189 -39.06 40.29 10.33
N LYS A 190 -38.39 39.73 9.31
CA LYS A 190 -38.29 40.31 7.95
C LYS A 190 -39.64 40.76 7.36
N ASP A 191 -40.69 39.98 7.59
CA ASP A 191 -42.02 40.21 7.01
C ASP A 191 -42.97 41.02 7.92
N CYS A 192 -42.47 41.59 9.02
CA CYS A 192 -43.30 42.40 9.91
C CYS A 192 -43.77 43.69 9.21
N ILE A 193 -45.04 44.05 9.42
CA ILE A 193 -45.69 45.22 8.81
C ILE A 193 -44.92 46.54 9.01
N TYR A 194 -44.13 46.66 10.09
CA TYR A 194 -43.36 47.86 10.40
C TYR A 194 -42.03 47.97 9.64
N VAL A 195 -41.57 46.89 8.99
CA VAL A 195 -40.27 46.81 8.30
C VAL A 195 -40.35 46.30 6.86
N LYS A 196 -41.40 45.54 6.49
CA LYS A 196 -41.52 44.83 5.20
C LYS A 196 -41.32 45.70 3.94
N ASN A 197 -41.61 47.00 4.01
CA ASN A 197 -41.48 47.94 2.88
C ASN A 197 -40.47 49.07 3.14
N LYS A 198 -39.66 48.98 4.20
CA LYS A 198 -38.66 50.00 4.53
C LYS A 198 -37.33 49.67 3.87
N LYS A 199 -36.62 50.71 3.42
CA LYS A 199 -35.28 50.60 2.84
C LYS A 199 -34.17 50.85 3.86
N ASN A 200 -34.48 51.52 4.96
CA ASN A 200 -33.56 51.85 6.07
C ASN A 200 -33.59 50.78 7.17
N ILE A 201 -33.42 49.52 6.76
CA ILE A 201 -33.35 48.39 7.68
C ILE A 201 -32.04 47.64 7.46
N HIS A 202 -31.45 47.16 8.55
CA HIS A 202 -30.34 46.21 8.48
C HIS A 202 -30.65 44.99 9.34
N ARG A 203 -29.95 43.90 9.03
CA ARG A 203 -30.02 42.67 9.83
C ARG A 203 -29.30 42.93 11.15
N MET A 204 -29.97 42.62 12.24
CA MET A 204 -29.43 42.78 13.58
C MET A 204 -28.19 41.91 13.76
N THR A 205 -27.11 42.46 14.32
CA THR A 205 -25.89 41.71 14.63
C THR A 205 -25.99 41.03 16.00
N LYS A 206 -25.05 40.12 16.28
CA LYS A 206 -24.93 39.46 17.59
C LYS A 206 -24.71 40.48 18.69
N GLU A 207 -23.82 41.43 18.47
CA GLU A 207 -23.44 42.45 19.42
C GLU A 207 -24.62 43.37 19.75
N GLU A 208 -25.42 43.75 18.75
CA GLU A 208 -26.65 44.51 18.95
C GLU A 208 -27.69 43.72 19.76
N PHE A 209 -27.84 42.41 19.52
CA PHE A 209 -28.79 41.58 20.26
C PHE A 209 -28.36 41.35 21.71
N GLU A 210 -27.07 41.14 21.94
CA GLU A 210 -26.50 40.93 23.27
C GLU A 210 -26.33 42.23 24.07
N SER A 211 -26.35 43.41 23.42
CA SER A 211 -26.27 44.72 24.09
C SER A 211 -27.45 45.00 25.04
N GLY A 212 -28.62 44.40 24.79
CA GLY A 212 -29.85 44.68 25.53
C GLY A 212 -30.51 46.02 25.20
N GLU A 213 -30.04 46.76 24.19
CA GLU A 213 -30.57 48.10 23.85
C GLU A 213 -31.87 48.08 23.03
N TYR A 214 -32.25 46.91 22.49
CA TYR A 214 -33.38 46.75 21.58
C TYR A 214 -34.46 45.82 22.14
N ASP A 215 -35.71 46.26 22.06
CA ASP A 215 -36.86 45.49 22.53
C ASP A 215 -37.50 44.63 21.44
N ALA A 216 -38.10 43.50 21.83
CA ALA A 216 -38.85 42.66 20.90
C ALA A 216 -40.12 43.37 20.40
N CYS A 217 -40.36 43.34 19.08
CA CYS A 217 -41.62 43.82 18.54
C CYS A 217 -42.78 42.87 18.88
N LYS A 218 -43.65 43.29 19.81
CA LYS A 218 -44.84 42.53 20.25
C LYS A 218 -45.82 42.12 19.13
N VAL A 219 -45.75 42.73 17.95
CA VAL A 219 -46.61 42.36 16.81
C VAL A 219 -46.09 41.13 16.05
N CYS A 220 -44.78 41.04 15.79
CA CYS A 220 -44.21 39.87 15.11
C CYS A 220 -43.56 38.86 16.05
N LEU A 221 -43.40 39.23 17.32
CA LEU A 221 -42.82 38.45 18.42
C LEU A 221 -43.68 38.64 19.69
N PRO A 222 -44.92 38.13 19.73
CA PRO A 222 -45.81 38.30 20.89
C PRO A 222 -45.33 37.54 22.14
N ASP A 223 -44.66 36.40 21.94
CA ASP A 223 -44.22 35.50 23.02
C ASP A 223 -42.83 35.85 23.61
N LYS A 224 -42.19 36.90 23.10
CA LYS A 224 -40.95 37.48 23.65
C LYS A 224 -41.24 38.79 24.35
#